data_AF-A0A5D4TC52-F1
#
_entry.id   AF-A0A5D4TC52-F1
#
_cell.length_a   1.000
_cell.length_b   1.000
_cell.length_c   1.000
_cell.angle_alpha   90.00
_cell.angle_beta   90.00
_cell.angle_gamma   90.00
#
_symmetry.space_group_name_H-M   'P 1'
#
loop_
_entity.id
_entity.type
_entity.pdbx_description
1 polymer ?
#
loop_
_entity_poly.entity_id
_entity_poly.type
_entity_poly.pdbx_seq_one_letter_code
_entity_poly.pdbx_strand_id
1 'polypeptide(L)' 'MKKITKKMLKYALTIGLIVLYLNISAYLVPFFDLEYTVMEFVFIFVAVILAVITSEFIFRTIMKAS' A
#
# COMPACT_ATOMS: atom_id res chain seq x y z
N MET A 1 1.02 22.07 -2.52
CA MET A 1 1.49 21.18 -3.62
C MET A 1 0.44 21.17 -4.73
N LYS A 2 0.83 21.38 -5.99
CA LYS A 2 -0.11 21.35 -7.14
C LYS A 2 -0.88 20.02 -7.13
N LYS A 3 -2.17 20.03 -7.48
CA LYS A 3 -3.04 18.82 -7.50
C LYS A 3 -2.40 17.64 -8.26
N ILE A 4 -1.58 17.95 -9.26
CA ILE A 4 -0.83 17.02 -10.09
C ILE A 4 0.25 16.28 -9.27
N THR A 5 1.04 17.00 -8.47
CA THR A 5 2.10 16.41 -7.64
C THR A 5 1.55 15.43 -6.61
N LYS A 6 0.39 15.75 -6.02
CA LYS A 6 -0.31 14.82 -5.10
C LYS A 6 -0.77 13.55 -5.81
N LYS A 7 -1.31 13.65 -7.03
CA LYS A 7 -1.72 12.46 -7.82
C LYS A 7 -0.52 11.61 -8.21
N MET A 8 0.55 12.23 -8.73
CA MET A 8 1.76 11.51 -9.11
C MET A 8 2.41 10.79 -7.93
N LEU A 9 2.49 11.45 -6.75
CA LEU A 9 3.00 10.81 -5.54
C LEU A 9 2.15 9.61 -5.13
N LYS A 10 0.82 9.70 -5.25
CA LYS A 10 -0.09 8.59 -4.95
C LYS A 10 0.18 7.38 -5.85
N TYR A 11 0.28 7.59 -7.17
CA TYR A 11 0.58 6.51 -8.11
C TYR A 11 1.98 5.94 -7.93
N ALA A 12 2.98 6.78 -7.72
CA ALA A 12 4.35 6.33 -7.48
C ALA A 12 4.45 5.48 -6.21
N LEU A 13 3.74 5.86 -5.14
CA LEU A 13 3.68 5.09 -3.90
C LEU A 13 2.97 3.75 -4.11
N THR A 14 1.84 3.72 -4.83
CA THR A 14 1.13 2.48 -5.16
C THR A 14 2.00 1.53 -5.98
N ILE A 15 2.66 2.04 -7.02
CA ILE A 15 3.54 1.23 -7.87
C ILE A 15 4.73 0.70 -7.06
N GLY A 16 5.36 1.54 -6.23
CA GLY A 16 6.44 1.13 -5.36
C GLY A 16 6.04 0.01 -4.40
N LEU A 17 4.85 0.12 -3.79
CA LEU A 17 4.30 -0.93 -2.92
C LEU A 17 4.02 -2.23 -3.67
N ILE A 18 3.52 -2.17 -4.91
CA ILE A 18 3.28 -3.36 -5.74
C ILE A 18 4.60 -4.06 -6.12
N VAL A 19 5.63 -3.30 -6.50
CA VAL A 19 6.94 -3.86 -6.86
C VAL A 19 7.62 -4.49 -5.64
N LEU A 20 7.53 -3.82 -4.49
CA LEU A 20 8.04 -4.33 -3.22
C LEU A 20 7.29 -5.60 -2.82
N TYR A 21 5.98 -5.66 -3.03
CA TYR A 21 5.15 -6.85 -2.85
C TYR A 21 5.61 -8.03 -3.71
N LEU A 22 5.75 -7.85 -5.02
CA LEU A 22 6.13 -8.93 -5.94
C LEU A 22 7.52 -9.50 -5.63
N ASN A 23 8.43 -8.64 -5.14
CA ASN A 23 9.76 -9.10 -4.75
C ASN A 23 9.71 -9.82 -3.40
N ILE A 24 9.09 -9.23 -2.39
CA ILE A 24 9.11 -9.78 -1.03
C ILE A 24 8.31 -11.07 -0.91
N SER A 25 7.19 -11.21 -1.65
CA SER A 25 6.36 -12.43 -1.60
C SER A 25 7.16 -13.68 -2.01
N ALA A 26 8.03 -13.56 -3.02
CA ALA A 26 8.89 -14.65 -3.48
C ALA A 26 9.89 -15.13 -2.42
N TYR A 27 10.30 -14.24 -1.50
CA TYR A 27 11.21 -14.60 -0.39
C TYR A 27 10.46 -15.08 0.85
N LEU A 28 9.29 -14.50 1.16
CA LEU A 28 8.53 -14.82 2.37
C LEU A 28 7.78 -16.15 2.29
N VAL A 29 7.22 -16.51 1.13
CA VAL A 29 6.48 -17.77 0.93
C VAL A 29 7.33 -18.99 1.35
N PRO A 30 8.55 -19.19 0.82
CA PRO A 30 9.37 -20.35 1.20
C PRO A 30 10.00 -20.20 2.60
N PHE A 31 10.22 -18.98 3.10
CA PHE A 31 10.83 -18.77 4.42
C PHE A 31 9.90 -19.16 5.56
N PHE A 32 8.60 -18.92 5.40
CA PHE A 32 7.59 -19.22 6.41
C PHE A 32 6.86 -20.55 6.17
N ASP A 33 7.22 -21.27 5.10
CA ASP A 33 6.54 -22.49 4.64
C ASP A 33 5.00 -22.29 4.54
N LEU A 34 4.61 -21.08 4.13
CA LEU A 34 3.22 -20.64 4.11
C LEU A 34 2.62 -20.97 2.75
N GLU A 35 1.39 -21.49 2.75
CA GLU A 35 0.61 -21.59 1.53
C GLU A 35 0.45 -20.20 0.89
N TYR A 36 0.56 -20.17 -0.44
CA TYR A 36 0.45 -18.95 -1.23
C TYR A 36 -0.82 -18.15 -0.89
N THR A 37 -1.92 -18.85 -0.63
CA THR A 37 -3.22 -18.32 -0.22
C THR A 37 -3.18 -17.54 1.10
N VAL A 38 -2.36 -17.98 2.06
CA VAL A 38 -2.22 -17.31 3.36
C VAL A 38 -1.41 -16.02 3.20
N MET A 39 -0.38 -16.05 2.36
CA MET A 39 0.38 -14.85 2.02
C MET A 39 -0.49 -13.81 1.29
N GLU A 40 -1.31 -14.23 0.31
CA GLU A 40 -2.29 -13.35 -0.33
C GLU A 40 -3.25 -12.71 0.68
N PHE A 41 -3.75 -13.47 1.65
CA PHE A 41 -4.63 -12.95 2.69
C PHE A 41 -3.96 -11.87 3.55
N VAL A 42 -2.73 -12.12 4.02
CA VAL A 42 -1.94 -11.13 4.78
C VAL A 42 -1.70 -9.87 3.96
N PHE A 43 -1.41 -10.01 2.67
CA PHE A 43 -1.17 -8.86 1.80
C PHE A 43 -2.43 -8.05 1.51
N ILE A 44 -3.58 -8.69 1.29
CA ILE A 44 -4.87 -8.00 1.16
C ILE A 44 -5.15 -7.21 2.45
N PHE A 45 -4.87 -7.81 3.61
CA PHE A 45 -5.05 -7.14 4.90
C PHE A 45 -4.16 -5.89 5.05
N VAL A 46 -2.88 -5.99 4.69
CA VAL A 46 -1.94 -4.86 4.69
C VAL A 46 -2.38 -3.77 3.71
N ALA A 47 -2.86 -4.15 2.52
CA ALA A 47 -3.35 -3.22 1.52
C ALA A 47 -4.59 -2.45 2.00
N VAL A 48 -5.51 -3.13 2.70
CA VAL A 48 -6.68 -2.49 3.32
C VAL A 48 -6.25 -1.49 4.39
N ILE A 49 -5.32 -1.86 5.29
CA ILE A 49 -4.79 -0.94 6.31
C ILE A 49 -4.17 0.29 5.66
N LEU A 50 -3.32 0.09 4.65
CA LEU A 50 -2.68 1.19 3.92
C LEU A 50 -3.69 2.07 3.20
N ALA A 51 -4.75 1.48 2.63
CA ALA A 51 -5.83 2.23 2.01
C ALA A 51 -6.60 3.09 3.02
N VAL A 52 -6.90 2.54 4.20
CA VAL A 52 -7.54 3.27 5.31
C VAL A 52 -6.65 4.41 5.79
N ILE A 53 -5.37 4.14 6.10
CA ILE A 53 -4.42 5.17 6.52
C ILE A 53 -4.28 6.24 5.44
N THR A 54 -4.12 5.87 4.17
CA THR A 54 -3.99 6.82 3.07
C THR A 54 -5.27 7.65 2.89
N SER A 55 -6.45 7.03 3.03
CA SER A 55 -7.73 7.74 3.00
C SER A 55 -7.82 8.74 4.15
N GLU A 56 -7.60 8.31 5.39
CA GLU A 56 -7.62 9.18 6.56
C GLU A 56 -6.59 10.31 6.47
N PHE A 57 -5.36 10.03 6.06
CA PHE A 57 -4.29 11.03 5.97
C PHE A 57 -4.60 12.09 4.89
N ILE A 58 -5.18 11.65 3.77
CA ILE A 58 -5.66 12.55 2.72
C ILE A 58 -6.85 13.38 3.21
N PHE A 59 -7.82 12.76 3.87
CA PHE A 59 -9.00 13.45 4.42
C PHE A 59 -8.62 14.45 5.53
N ARG A 60 -7.72 14.09 6.45
CA ARG A 60 -7.21 14.99 7.51
C ARG A 60 -6.47 16.18 6.94
N THR A 61 -5.64 15.96 5.91
CA THR A 61 -4.90 17.05 5.25
C THR A 61 -5.81 17.98 4.46
N ILE A 62 -6.95 17.49 3.97
CA ILE A 62 -7.96 18.31 3.27
C ILE A 62 -8.80 19.11 4.27
N MET A 63 -9.25 18.51 5.38
CA MET A 63 -10.09 19.20 6.37
C MET A 63 -9.33 20.20 7.26
N LYS A 64 -8.04 19.99 7.55
CA LYS A 64 -7.23 20.98 8.30
C LYS A 64 -6.81 22.20 7.48
N ALA A 65 -7.01 22.17 6.18
CA ALA A 65 -6.64 23.26 5.27
C ALA A 65 -7.85 24.12 4.84
N SER A 66 -9.04 23.82 5.39
CA SER A 66 -10.25 24.64 5.32
C SER A 66 -10.52 25.30 6.66
#